data_AF-A0AAD8DZU7-F1
#
_entry.id   AF-A0AAD8DZU7-F1
#
_cell.length_a   1.000
_cell.length_b   1.000
_cell.length_c   1.000
_cell.angle_alpha   90.00
_cell.angle_beta   90.00
_cell.angle_gamma   90.00
#
_symmetry.space_group_name_H-M   'P 1'
#
loop_
_entity.id
_entity.type
_entity.pdbx_description
1 polymer ?
#
loop_
_entity_poly.entity_id
_entity_poly.type
_entity_poly.pdbx_seq_one_letter_code
_entity_poly.pdbx_strand_id
1 'polypeptide(L)'
;MAIRFALGYRTVSFEAASLLVRFPPLEILADMDAKMYKRIRDLRQSGNSVPGIVVVRLRREERRHALKRWRELLQQPKFSCKRVVEAVLQYFEAWLKRKQRISYRLTQMLTEHDCFGQYLNRIGREATTNCHHCGGAIDSAQHTLEECPAWNTERRVLVARIG
;
A
#
# COMPACT_ATOMS: atom_id res chain seq x y z
N MET A 1 -11.24 -4.69 8.11
CA MET A 1 -10.46 -3.85 9.05
C MET A 1 -9.52 -2.89 8.32
N ALA A 2 -8.64 -3.37 7.43
CA ALA A 2 -7.68 -2.52 6.69
C ALA A 2 -8.29 -1.32 5.93
N ILE A 3 -9.43 -1.51 5.25
CA ILE A 3 -10.11 -0.43 4.51
C ILE A 3 -10.43 0.78 5.41
N ARG A 4 -10.91 0.55 6.64
CA ARG A 4 -11.21 1.63 7.59
C ARG A 4 -9.95 2.35 8.06
N PHE A 5 -8.86 1.61 8.32
CA PHE A 5 -7.58 2.21 8.66
C PHE A 5 -6.94 2.97 7.50
N ALA A 6 -7.21 2.52 6.27
CA ALA A 6 -6.82 3.22 5.05
C ALA A 6 -7.72 4.43 4.78
N LEU A 7 -8.87 4.58 5.44
CA LEU A 7 -9.88 5.60 5.11
C LEU A 7 -10.39 5.46 3.66
N GLY A 8 -10.44 4.24 3.14
CA GLY A 8 -10.80 3.93 1.76
C GLY A 8 -12.28 3.56 1.58
N TYR A 9 -12.74 3.64 0.35
CA TYR A 9 -14.06 3.13 -0.06
C TYR A 9 -14.13 1.60 0.01
N ARG A 10 -15.34 1.05 0.08
CA ARG A 10 -15.56 -0.42 0.12
C ARG A 10 -15.10 -1.14 -1.15
N THR A 11 -14.98 -0.42 -2.25
CA THR A 11 -14.47 -0.91 -3.55
C THR A 11 -12.95 -1.06 -3.59
N VAL A 12 -12.23 -0.53 -2.57
CA VAL A 12 -10.78 -0.74 -2.47
C VAL A 12 -10.49 -2.21 -2.21
N SER A 13 -9.71 -2.83 -3.09
CA SER A 13 -9.32 -4.23 -2.92
C SER A 13 -8.51 -4.48 -1.65
N PHE A 14 -8.55 -5.70 -1.15
CA PHE A 14 -7.85 -6.08 0.09
C PHE A 14 -6.34 -5.84 0.02
N GLU A 15 -5.70 -6.14 -1.12
CA GLU A 15 -4.26 -5.97 -1.33
C GLU A 15 -3.87 -4.49 -1.31
N ALA A 16 -4.67 -3.65 -1.96
CA ALA A 16 -4.48 -2.20 -1.91
C ALA A 16 -4.64 -1.67 -0.48
N ALA A 17 -5.74 -2.01 0.20
CA ALA A 17 -6.01 -1.51 1.55
C ALA A 17 -4.93 -1.94 2.55
N SER A 18 -4.52 -3.21 2.52
CA SER A 18 -3.47 -3.77 3.39
C SER A 18 -2.11 -3.12 3.13
N LEU A 19 -1.76 -2.88 1.87
CA LEU A 19 -0.52 -2.21 1.48
C LEU A 19 -0.49 -0.73 1.93
N LEU A 20 -1.59 0.00 1.78
CA LEU A 20 -1.71 1.40 2.21
C LEU A 20 -1.50 1.56 3.73
N VAL A 21 -2.01 0.61 4.52
CA VAL A 21 -1.85 0.63 5.98
C VAL A 21 -0.58 -0.06 6.47
N ARG A 22 0.19 -0.71 5.58
CA ARG A 22 1.43 -1.46 5.86
C ARG A 22 1.19 -2.67 6.77
N PHE A 23 0.07 -3.35 6.57
CA PHE A 23 -0.32 -4.52 7.35
C PHE A 23 -0.35 -5.75 6.43
N PRO A 24 0.66 -6.65 6.50
CA PRO A 24 0.68 -7.84 5.67
C PRO A 24 -0.59 -8.70 5.87
N PRO A 25 -1.03 -9.46 4.85
CA PRO A 25 -2.09 -10.43 4.99
C PRO A 25 -1.90 -11.35 6.20
N LEU A 26 -3.01 -11.67 6.89
CA LEU A 26 -2.97 -12.48 8.11
C LEU A 26 -2.32 -13.86 7.90
N GLU A 27 -2.49 -14.47 6.74
CA GLU A 27 -1.85 -15.74 6.39
C GLU A 27 -0.32 -15.64 6.44
N ILE A 28 0.26 -14.53 5.97
CA ILE A 28 1.70 -14.28 5.99
C ILE A 28 2.19 -14.09 7.43
N LEU A 29 1.41 -13.37 8.25
CA LEU A 29 1.73 -13.17 9.67
C LEU A 29 1.63 -14.48 10.45
N ALA A 30 0.61 -15.30 10.19
CA ALA A 30 0.43 -16.61 10.81
C ALA A 30 1.57 -17.58 10.44
N ASP A 31 2.00 -17.60 9.18
CA ASP A 31 3.16 -18.37 8.75
C ASP A 31 4.46 -17.91 9.44
N MET A 32 4.67 -16.59 9.57
CA MET A 32 5.78 -16.01 10.33
C MET A 32 5.77 -16.48 11.80
N ASP A 33 4.62 -16.39 12.46
CA ASP A 33 4.46 -16.80 13.87
C ASP A 33 4.64 -18.31 14.05
N ALA A 34 4.15 -19.12 13.10
CA ALA A 34 4.35 -20.58 13.10
C ALA A 34 5.84 -20.96 12.95
N LYS A 35 6.57 -20.29 12.05
CA LYS A 35 8.03 -20.48 11.88
C LYS A 35 8.80 -20.06 13.13
N MET A 36 8.42 -18.93 13.72
CA MET A 36 9.00 -18.42 14.97
C MET A 36 8.80 -19.42 16.12
N TYR A 37 7.59 -19.98 16.25
CA TYR A 37 7.28 -20.98 17.26
C TYR A 37 8.12 -22.25 17.09
N LYS A 38 8.18 -22.81 15.87
CA LYS A 38 9.00 -24.00 15.57
C LYS A 38 10.46 -23.77 15.95
N ARG A 39 11.06 -22.66 15.48
CA ARG A 39 12.47 -22.34 15.78
C ARG A 39 12.76 -22.18 17.28
N ILE A 40 11.90 -21.52 18.04
CA ILE A 40 12.07 -21.43 19.51
C ILE A 40 11.96 -22.80 20.15
N ARG A 41 10.95 -23.59 19.75
CA ARG A 41 10.73 -24.92 20.30
C ARG A 41 11.95 -25.82 20.08
N ASP A 42 12.49 -25.82 18.87
CA ASP A 42 13.64 -26.66 18.52
C ASP A 42 14.91 -26.23 19.30
N LEU A 43 15.10 -24.92 19.53
CA LEU A 43 16.20 -24.41 20.38
C LEU A 43 16.03 -24.73 21.87
N ARG A 44 14.80 -24.88 22.36
CA ARG A 44 14.55 -25.31 23.75
C ARG A 44 14.78 -26.81 23.91
N GLN A 45 14.46 -27.60 22.89
CA GLN A 45 14.69 -29.05 22.88
C GLN A 45 16.18 -29.41 22.90
N SER A 46 17.07 -28.53 22.44
CA SER A 46 18.53 -28.70 22.59
C SER A 46 19.08 -28.36 23.97
N GLY A 47 18.21 -28.20 24.98
CA GLY A 47 18.58 -28.10 26.40
C GLY A 47 18.99 -26.71 26.88
N ASN A 48 18.96 -25.69 26.01
CA ASN A 48 19.40 -24.34 26.35
C ASN A 48 18.22 -23.37 26.53
N SER A 49 18.30 -22.53 27.57
CA SER A 49 17.46 -21.34 27.68
C SER A 49 17.77 -20.41 26.51
N VAL A 50 16.76 -19.98 25.76
CA VAL A 50 16.94 -19.15 24.56
C VAL A 50 17.11 -17.69 24.98
N PRO A 51 18.29 -17.06 24.78
CA PRO A 51 18.49 -15.68 25.17
C PRO A 51 17.57 -14.73 24.38
N GLY A 52 17.12 -13.65 25.01
CA GLY A 52 16.23 -12.67 24.37
C GLY A 52 16.81 -12.07 23.09
N ILE A 53 18.13 -11.86 23.03
CA ILE A 53 18.82 -11.36 21.83
C ILE A 53 18.67 -12.30 20.63
N VAL A 54 18.68 -13.62 20.86
CA VAL A 54 18.46 -14.63 19.81
C VAL A 54 17.02 -14.55 19.31
N VAL A 55 16.05 -14.45 20.22
CA VAL A 55 14.62 -14.29 19.86
C VAL A 55 14.40 -13.03 19.01
N VAL A 56 15.02 -11.91 19.37
CA VAL A 56 14.93 -10.65 18.60
C VAL A 56 15.53 -10.83 17.20
N ARG A 57 16.70 -11.48 17.08
CA ARG A 57 17.35 -11.73 15.79
C ARG A 57 16.49 -12.63 14.89
N LEU A 58 15.97 -13.73 15.44
CA LEU A 58 15.09 -14.66 14.74
C LEU A 58 13.80 -13.96 14.28
N ARG A 59 13.16 -13.17 15.15
CA ARG A 59 11.96 -12.41 14.78
C ARG A 59 12.23 -11.41 13.66
N ARG A 60 13.39 -10.74 13.66
CA ARG A 60 13.80 -9.86 12.55
C ARG A 60 13.99 -10.63 11.26
N GLU A 61 14.59 -11.81 11.32
CA GLU A 61 14.77 -12.69 10.16
C GLU A 61 13.44 -13.17 9.59
N GLU A 62 12.55 -13.73 10.42
CA GLU A 62 11.23 -14.18 9.99
C GLU A 62 10.39 -13.03 9.44
N ARG A 63 10.48 -11.84 10.04
CA ARG A 63 9.84 -10.64 9.50
C ARG A 63 10.35 -10.30 8.10
N ARG A 64 11.65 -10.40 7.83
CA ARG A 64 12.20 -10.18 6.49
C ARG A 64 11.67 -11.21 5.49
N HIS A 65 11.59 -12.49 5.87
CA HIS A 65 11.00 -13.53 5.04
C HIS A 65 9.51 -13.28 4.75
N ALA A 66 8.75 -12.88 5.77
CA ALA A 66 7.34 -12.52 5.63
C ALA A 66 7.14 -11.34 4.67
N LEU A 67 7.96 -10.28 4.78
CA LEU A 67 7.90 -9.13 3.88
C LEU A 67 8.32 -9.49 2.45
N LYS A 68 9.32 -10.36 2.27
CA LYS A 68 9.71 -10.87 0.95
C LYS A 68 8.57 -11.66 0.31
N ARG A 69 7.96 -12.60 1.04
CA ARG A 69 6.79 -13.36 0.57
C ARG A 69 5.62 -12.44 0.22
N TRP A 70 5.38 -11.39 1.01
CA TRP A 70 4.34 -10.42 0.71
C TRP A 70 4.62 -9.64 -0.57
N ARG A 71 5.87 -9.21 -0.77
CA ARG A 71 6.30 -8.55 -2.01
C ARG A 71 6.10 -9.45 -3.24
N GLU A 72 6.50 -10.72 -3.15
CA GLU A 72 6.33 -11.73 -4.20
C GLU A 72 4.85 -11.97 -4.53
N LEU A 73 3.99 -12.03 -3.50
CA LEU A 73 2.54 -12.11 -3.69
C LEU A 73 2.03 -10.91 -4.50
N LEU A 74 2.42 -9.69 -4.14
CA LEU A 74 2.01 -8.46 -4.82
C LEU A 74 2.54 -8.34 -6.26
N GLN A 75 3.64 -9.03 -6.59
CA GLN A 75 4.19 -9.09 -7.95
C GLN A 75 3.39 -10.00 -8.90
N GLN A 76 2.48 -10.82 -8.38
CA GLN A 76 1.66 -11.68 -9.24
C GLN A 76 0.76 -10.84 -10.16
N PRO A 77 0.56 -11.24 -11.43
CA PRO A 77 -0.22 -10.47 -12.42
C PRO A 77 -1.62 -10.06 -11.94
N LYS A 78 -2.24 -10.88 -11.09
CA LYS A 78 -3.55 -10.62 -10.48
C LYS A 78 -3.60 -9.33 -9.63
N PHE A 79 -2.46 -8.93 -9.06
CA PHE A 79 -2.37 -7.82 -8.13
C PHE A 79 -1.47 -6.70 -8.64
N SER A 80 -0.46 -7.04 -9.45
CA SER A 80 0.52 -6.08 -9.95
C SER A 80 -0.11 -5.04 -10.84
N CYS A 81 -1.20 -5.31 -11.58
CA CYS A 81 -1.88 -4.33 -12.43
C CYS A 81 -2.72 -3.27 -11.68
N LYS A 82 -2.73 -3.31 -10.34
CA LYS A 82 -3.48 -2.35 -9.54
C LYS A 82 -2.60 -1.12 -9.28
N ARG A 83 -3.09 0.07 -9.63
CA ARG A 83 -2.42 1.38 -9.41
C ARG A 83 -1.70 1.52 -8.05
N VAL A 84 -2.40 1.18 -6.95
CA VAL A 84 -1.81 1.22 -5.60
C VAL A 84 -0.59 0.31 -5.48
N VAL A 85 -0.69 -0.90 -6.03
CA VAL A 85 0.38 -1.89 -5.98
C VAL A 85 1.54 -1.43 -6.85
N GLU A 86 1.29 -1.01 -8.10
CA GLU A 86 2.31 -0.44 -8.98
C GLU A 86 3.09 0.71 -8.32
N ALA A 87 2.38 1.70 -7.80
CA ALA A 87 2.98 2.88 -7.20
C ALA A 87 3.79 2.55 -5.94
N VAL A 88 3.26 1.68 -5.07
CA VAL A 88 3.90 1.38 -3.78
C VAL A 88 5.02 0.35 -3.92
N LEU A 89 4.89 -0.63 -4.81
CA LEU A 89 5.81 -1.76 -4.91
C LEU A 89 7.22 -1.34 -5.39
N GLN A 90 7.29 -0.27 -6.20
CA GLN A 90 8.56 0.37 -6.59
C GLN A 90 9.33 0.88 -5.37
N TYR A 91 8.61 1.37 -4.36
CA TYR A 91 9.17 1.97 -3.14
C TYR A 91 8.84 1.16 -1.89
N PHE A 92 8.65 -0.17 -2.02
CA PHE A 92 8.06 -1.02 -0.99
C PHE A 92 8.69 -0.86 0.40
N GLU A 93 10.02 -0.98 0.50
CA GLU A 93 10.74 -0.86 1.78
C GLU A 93 10.61 0.53 2.40
N ALA A 94 10.70 1.58 1.58
CA ALA A 94 10.56 2.97 2.04
C ALA A 94 9.12 3.24 2.52
N TRP A 95 8.14 2.72 1.79
CA TRP A 95 6.72 2.82 2.15
C TRP A 95 6.42 2.16 3.50
N LEU A 96 6.94 0.95 3.73
CA LEU A 96 6.76 0.23 4.99
C LEU A 96 7.43 0.94 6.18
N LYS A 97 8.55 1.65 5.95
CA LYS A 97 9.31 2.38 6.99
C LYS A 97 8.77 3.79 7.27
N ARG A 98 7.82 4.29 6.48
CA ARG A 98 7.22 5.62 6.68
C ARG A 98 6.70 5.77 8.10
N LYS A 99 6.87 6.95 8.71
CA LYS A 99 6.37 7.20 10.08
C LYS A 99 4.92 7.67 10.08
N GLN A 100 4.56 8.47 9.10
CA GLN A 100 3.24 9.07 8.98
C GLN A 100 2.18 8.01 8.64
N ARG A 101 0.96 8.23 9.11
CA ARG A 101 -0.22 7.46 8.67
C ARG A 101 -0.62 7.92 7.27
N ILE A 102 -1.39 7.10 6.55
CA ILE A 102 -1.99 7.55 5.30
C ILE A 102 -3.14 8.50 5.62
N SER A 103 -3.23 9.61 4.88
CA SER A 103 -4.35 10.56 4.99
C SER A 103 -5.50 10.11 4.08
N TYR A 104 -6.72 10.59 4.35
CA TYR A 104 -7.87 10.33 3.49
C TYR A 104 -7.58 10.68 2.03
N ARG A 105 -7.12 11.92 1.77
CA ARG A 105 -6.83 12.42 0.42
C ARG A 105 -5.76 11.58 -0.30
N LEU A 106 -4.70 11.18 0.39
CA LEU A 106 -3.66 10.33 -0.21
C LEU A 106 -4.19 8.94 -0.54
N THR A 107 -5.06 8.37 0.31
CA THR A 107 -5.76 7.14 -0.04
C THR A 107 -6.59 7.31 -1.30
N GLN A 108 -7.41 8.37 -1.38
CA GLN A 108 -8.27 8.59 -2.55
C GLN A 108 -7.47 8.74 -3.85
N MET A 109 -6.36 9.50 -3.81
CA MET A 109 -5.44 9.63 -4.94
C MET A 109 -4.81 8.30 -5.36
N LEU A 110 -4.34 7.50 -4.41
CA LEU A 110 -3.70 6.21 -4.72
C LEU A 110 -4.72 5.18 -5.21
N THR A 111 -5.95 5.21 -4.69
CA THR A 111 -7.02 4.28 -5.07
C THR A 111 -7.87 4.75 -6.24
N GLU A 112 -7.62 5.96 -6.77
CA GLU A 112 -8.38 6.58 -7.85
C GLU A 112 -9.88 6.64 -7.54
N HIS A 113 -10.18 7.26 -6.41
CA HIS A 113 -11.52 7.42 -5.85
C HIS A 113 -11.78 8.90 -5.51
N ASP A 114 -12.98 9.20 -4.98
CA ASP A 114 -13.42 10.52 -4.53
C ASP A 114 -13.98 11.39 -5.65
N CYS A 115 -13.38 12.55 -5.92
CA CYS A 115 -13.91 13.54 -6.85
C CYS A 115 -13.48 13.37 -8.31
N PHE A 116 -12.68 12.34 -8.63
CA PHE A 116 -12.21 12.11 -9.99
C PHE A 116 -13.38 11.70 -10.90
N GLY A 117 -13.63 12.46 -11.96
CA GLY A 117 -14.70 12.19 -12.93
C GLY A 117 -14.63 10.78 -13.52
N GLN A 118 -13.44 10.19 -13.70
CA GLN A 118 -13.30 8.78 -14.10
C GLN A 118 -13.94 7.83 -13.08
N TYR A 119 -13.75 8.09 -11.79
CA TYR A 119 -14.38 7.31 -10.73
C TYR A 119 -15.89 7.56 -10.65
N LEU A 120 -16.30 8.83 -10.69
CA LEU A 120 -17.71 9.22 -10.57
C LEU A 120 -18.54 8.68 -11.73
N ASN A 121 -18.01 8.70 -12.95
CA ASN A 121 -18.63 8.06 -14.10
C ASN A 121 -18.77 6.55 -13.92
N ARG A 122 -17.71 5.86 -13.46
CA ARG A 122 -17.73 4.41 -13.20
C ARG A 122 -18.83 4.00 -12.21
N ILE A 123 -19.15 4.85 -11.24
CA ILE A 123 -20.21 4.58 -10.25
C ILE A 123 -21.56 5.22 -10.63
N GLY A 124 -21.71 5.75 -11.84
CA GLY A 124 -22.96 6.33 -12.35
C GLY A 124 -23.35 7.66 -11.68
N ARG A 125 -22.40 8.38 -11.08
CA ARG A 125 -22.62 9.72 -10.49
C ARG A 125 -22.40 10.85 -11.49
N GLU A 126 -21.68 10.59 -12.58
CA GLU A 126 -21.43 11.55 -13.65
C GLU A 126 -21.59 10.94 -15.03
N ALA A 127 -21.99 11.75 -16.00
CA ALA A 127 -22.24 11.31 -17.37
C ALA A 127 -20.95 11.16 -18.21
N THR A 128 -19.88 11.87 -17.84
CA THR A 128 -18.61 11.88 -18.57
C THR A 128 -17.44 11.67 -17.63
N THR A 129 -16.27 11.38 -18.19
CA THR A 129 -15.00 11.30 -17.45
C THR A 129 -14.24 12.61 -17.47
N ASN A 130 -14.82 13.71 -17.94
CA ASN A 130 -14.06 14.92 -18.23
C ASN A 130 -13.61 15.64 -16.94
N CYS A 131 -12.43 16.26 -16.98
CA CYS A 131 -11.92 17.03 -15.86
C CYS A 131 -12.71 18.31 -15.64
N HIS A 132 -13.26 18.47 -14.44
CA HIS A 132 -14.01 19.65 -14.01
C HIS A 132 -13.17 20.93 -14.01
N HIS A 133 -11.85 20.81 -13.97
CA HIS A 133 -10.96 21.96 -13.82
C HIS A 133 -10.40 22.48 -15.16
N CYS A 134 -10.09 21.58 -16.10
CA CYS A 134 -9.44 21.95 -17.36
C CYS A 134 -10.18 21.47 -18.62
N GLY A 135 -11.27 20.72 -18.47
CA GLY A 135 -12.01 20.14 -19.60
C GLY A 135 -11.30 18.97 -20.30
N GLY A 136 -10.19 18.46 -19.75
CA GLY A 136 -9.50 17.28 -20.29
C GLY A 136 -10.42 16.05 -20.32
N ALA A 137 -10.20 15.13 -21.25
CA ALA A 137 -11.12 14.00 -21.49
C ALA A 137 -11.21 12.99 -20.33
N ILE A 138 -10.16 12.87 -19.52
CA ILE A 138 -10.06 11.90 -18.42
C ILE A 138 -9.63 12.63 -17.14
N ASP A 139 -10.54 12.70 -16.18
CA ASP A 139 -10.30 13.18 -14.83
C ASP A 139 -9.90 12.01 -13.94
N SER A 140 -8.62 11.70 -13.94
CA SER A 140 -8.02 10.68 -13.08
C SER A 140 -7.12 11.31 -12.03
N ALA A 141 -6.76 10.51 -11.03
CA ALA A 141 -5.71 10.90 -10.09
C ALA A 141 -4.37 11.19 -10.81
N GLN A 142 -4.07 10.44 -11.89
CA GLN A 142 -2.88 10.65 -12.71
C GLN A 142 -2.95 12.01 -13.41
N HIS A 143 -4.07 12.30 -14.07
CA HIS A 143 -4.30 13.58 -14.74
C HIS A 143 -4.12 14.75 -13.77
N THR A 144 -4.75 14.68 -12.59
CA THR A 144 -4.59 15.69 -11.54
C THR A 144 -3.13 15.88 -11.13
N LEU A 145 -2.40 14.77 -10.91
CA LEU A 145 -1.02 14.81 -10.43
C LEU A 145 0.00 15.23 -11.49
N GLU A 146 -0.23 14.97 -12.77
CA GLU A 146 0.81 15.06 -13.81
C GLU A 146 0.46 15.89 -15.04
N GLU A 147 -0.82 16.17 -15.31
CA GLU A 147 -1.24 16.82 -16.56
C GLU A 147 -2.08 18.09 -16.34
N CYS A 148 -3.03 18.05 -15.40
CA CYS A 148 -4.03 19.09 -15.22
C CYS A 148 -3.40 20.45 -14.93
N PRO A 149 -3.63 21.48 -15.77
CA PRO A 149 -2.98 22.79 -15.63
C PRO A 149 -3.46 23.57 -14.40
N ALA A 150 -4.64 23.23 -13.86
CA ALA A 150 -5.18 23.85 -12.67
C ALA A 150 -4.29 23.68 -11.43
N TRP A 151 -3.46 22.62 -11.42
CA TRP A 151 -2.58 22.26 -10.31
C TRP A 151 -1.10 22.54 -10.60
N ASN A 152 -0.79 23.35 -11.62
CA ASN A 152 0.60 23.62 -12.04
C ASN A 152 1.45 24.27 -10.93
N THR A 153 0.87 25.09 -10.07
CA THR A 153 1.61 25.76 -8.99
C THR A 153 1.98 24.77 -7.89
N GLU A 154 1.02 23.96 -7.44
CA GLU A 154 1.19 22.92 -6.45
C GLU A 154 2.13 21.82 -6.96
N ARG A 155 1.99 21.42 -8.23
CA ARG A 155 2.87 20.45 -8.87
C ARG A 155 4.31 20.94 -8.93
N ARG A 156 4.54 22.22 -9.26
CA ARG A 156 5.90 22.81 -9.23
C ARG A 156 6.52 22.73 -7.83
N VAL A 157 5.76 23.03 -6.79
CA VAL A 157 6.22 22.89 -5.39
C VAL A 157 6.54 21.43 -5.05
N LEU A 158 5.69 20.50 -5.49
CA LEU A 158 5.89 19.07 -5.28
C LEU A 158 7.17 18.57 -5.97
N VAL A 159 7.32 18.83 -7.27
CA VAL A 159 8.50 18.46 -8.09
C VAL A 159 9.78 19.05 -7.47
N ALA A 160 9.78 20.33 -7.12
CA ALA A 160 10.94 20.95 -6.46
C ALA A 160 11.33 20.26 -5.14
N ARG A 161 10.40 19.57 -4.48
CA ARG A 161 10.65 18.82 -3.24
C ARG A 161 11.11 17.39 -3.46
N ILE A 162 10.66 16.72 -4.53
CA ILE A 162 10.87 15.28 -4.74
C ILE A 162 11.82 14.94 -5.89
N GLY A 163 12.19 15.92 -6.72
CA GLY A 163 12.97 15.72 -7.95
C GLY A 163 12.08 15.36 -9.12
#